data_AF-A0AAN9EDH5-F1
#
_entry.id   AF-A0AAN9EDH5-F1
#
_cell.length_a   1.000
_cell.length_b   1.000
_cell.length_c   1.000
_cell.angle_alpha   90.00
_cell.angle_beta   90.00
_cell.angle_gamma   90.00
#
_symmetry.space_group_name_H-M   'P 1'
#
loop_
_entity.id
_entity.type
_entity.pdbx_description
1 polymer ?
#
loop_
_entity_poly.entity_id
_entity_poly.type
_entity_poly.pdbx_seq_one_letter_code
_entity_poly.pdbx_strand_id
1 'polypeptide(L)'
;MQYDMALTFYERAATERPMYAEAYCNMGEIFKNCGDLGAAITCYESSGRILSSDLRRIVTSCLFIFNLSSLANWKVKLEGDIIQGVAFYKKTWYYNWHYADAMYNLGVAYGEMLKFDMVRLLHTHV
;
A
#
# COMPACT_ATOMS: atom_id res chain seq x y z
N MET A 1 -16.95 7.59 14.90
CA MET A 1 -18.24 7.22 15.53
C MET A 1 -18.93 6.03 14.84
N GLN A 2 -19.23 6.05 13.53
CA GLN A 2 -19.81 4.86 12.87
C GLN A 2 -18.76 3.83 12.43
N TYR A 3 -17.55 4.28 12.06
CA TYR A 3 -16.44 3.40 11.67
C TYR A 3 -15.93 2.52 12.80
N ASP A 4 -15.84 3.05 14.03
CA ASP A 4 -15.34 2.31 15.20
C ASP A 4 -16.26 1.11 15.55
N MET A 5 -17.58 1.34 15.49
CA MET A 5 -18.57 0.26 15.66
C MET A 5 -18.48 -0.77 14.53
N ALA A 6 -18.34 -0.32 13.27
CA ALA A 6 -18.21 -1.23 12.13
C ALA A 6 -16.94 -2.10 12.24
N LEU A 7 -15.80 -1.52 12.62
CA LEU A 7 -14.56 -2.25 12.90
C LEU A 7 -14.77 -3.31 13.97
N THR A 8 -15.43 -2.96 15.08
CA THR A 8 -15.71 -3.91 16.17
C THR A 8 -16.50 -5.13 15.68
N PHE A 9 -17.51 -4.93 14.83
CA PHE A 9 -18.29 -6.03 14.25
C PHE A 9 -17.48 -6.85 13.24
N TYR A 10 -16.67 -6.22 12.40
CA TYR A 10 -15.83 -6.94 11.45
C TYR A 10 -14.69 -7.72 12.12
N GLU A 11 -14.08 -7.18 13.17
CA GLU A 11 -13.09 -7.88 14.01
C GLU A 11 -13.70 -9.12 14.67
N ARG A 12 -14.92 -8.98 15.21
CA ARG A 12 -15.64 -10.12 15.76
C ARG A 12 -15.96 -11.16 14.68
N ALA A 13 -16.40 -10.74 13.49
CA ALA A 13 -16.64 -11.64 12.38
C ALA A 13 -15.36 -12.38 11.92
N ALA A 14 -14.22 -11.69 11.91
CA ALA A 14 -12.90 -12.29 11.63
C ALA A 14 -12.45 -13.25 12.73
N THR A 15 -12.81 -12.98 14.00
CA THR A 15 -12.52 -13.87 15.13
C THR A 15 -13.33 -15.17 15.04
N GLU A 16 -14.64 -15.05 14.78
CA GLU A 16 -15.53 -16.20 14.66
C GLU A 16 -15.25 -17.01 13.37
N ARG A 17 -14.85 -16.33 12.29
CA ARG A 17 -14.48 -16.95 11.01
C ARG A 17 -13.19 -16.33 10.46
N PRO A 18 -12.02 -16.89 10.83
CA PRO A 18 -10.72 -16.38 10.36
C PRO A 18 -10.54 -16.42 8.83
N MET A 19 -11.34 -17.22 8.13
CA MET A 19 -11.35 -17.30 6.66
C MET A 19 -12.41 -16.41 6.02
N TYR A 20 -12.93 -15.40 6.73
CA TYR A 20 -13.96 -14.51 6.21
C TYR A 20 -13.35 -13.26 5.55
N ALA A 21 -12.92 -13.43 4.30
CA ALA A 21 -12.17 -12.42 3.56
C ALA A 21 -12.89 -11.07 3.38
N GLU A 22 -14.23 -11.06 3.32
CA GLU A 22 -15.00 -9.82 3.22
C GLU A 22 -14.88 -8.95 4.48
N ALA A 23 -14.75 -9.55 5.68
CA ALA A 23 -14.54 -8.79 6.91
C ALA A 23 -13.23 -7.99 6.83
N TYR A 24 -12.14 -8.64 6.41
CA TYR A 24 -10.86 -8.00 6.21
C TYR A 24 -10.90 -6.92 5.11
N CYS A 25 -11.57 -7.16 3.97
CA CYS A 25 -11.73 -6.12 2.95
C CYS A 25 -12.46 -4.88 3.48
N ASN A 26 -13.54 -5.07 4.23
CA ASN A 26 -14.33 -3.96 4.76
C ASN A 26 -13.58 -3.19 5.86
N MET A 27 -12.80 -3.88 6.71
CA MET A 27 -11.87 -3.21 7.62
C MET A 27 -10.84 -2.37 6.87
N GLY A 28 -10.27 -2.91 5.79
CA GLY A 28 -9.32 -2.19 4.95
C GLY A 28 -9.90 -0.92 4.33
N GLU A 29 -11.16 -0.96 3.88
CA GLU A 29 -11.86 0.20 3.35
C GLU A 29 -12.08 1.28 4.41
N ILE A 30 -12.41 0.89 5.65
CA ILE A 30 -12.53 1.82 6.77
C ILE A 30 -11.18 2.48 7.06
N PHE A 31 -10.11 1.70 7.19
CA PHE A 31 -8.78 2.24 7.45
C PHE A 31 -8.30 3.19 6.34
N LYS A 32 -8.57 2.86 5.08
CA LYS A 32 -8.31 3.75 3.94
C LYS A 32 -9.06 5.07 4.08
N ASN A 33 -10.35 5.03 4.41
CA ASN A 33 -11.17 6.24 4.59
C ASN A 33 -10.74 7.07 5.81
N CYS A 34 -10.14 6.44 6.81
CA CYS A 34 -9.50 7.11 7.95
C CYS A 34 -8.09 7.63 7.64
N GLY A 35 -7.53 7.34 6.47
CA GLY A 35 -6.18 7.74 6.07
C GLY A 35 -5.07 6.81 6.58
N ASP A 36 -5.39 5.75 7.32
CA ASP A 36 -4.42 4.74 7.75
C ASP A 36 -4.20 3.71 6.62
N LEU A 37 -3.43 4.14 5.62
CA LEU A 37 -3.10 3.31 4.47
C LEU A 37 -2.32 2.04 4.87
N GLY A 38 -1.55 2.07 5.96
CA GLY A 38 -0.78 0.93 6.45
C GLY A 38 -1.66 -0.18 7.02
N ALA A 39 -2.62 0.20 7.86
CA ALA A 39 -3.62 -0.74 8.37
C ALA A 39 -4.52 -1.28 7.23
N ALA A 40 -4.88 -0.43 6.26
CA ALA A 40 -5.65 -0.84 5.09
C ALA A 40 -4.93 -1.93 4.27
N ILE A 41 -3.64 -1.72 3.98
CA ILE A 41 -2.76 -2.68 3.29
C ILE A 41 -2.75 -4.02 4.02
N THR A 42 -2.55 -4.02 5.34
CA THR A 42 -2.50 -5.25 6.16
C THR A 42 -3.81 -6.04 6.09
N CYS A 43 -4.94 -5.33 6.10
CA CYS A 43 -6.26 -5.94 5.96
C CYS A 43 -6.45 -6.57 4.56
N TYR A 44 -6.09 -5.86 3.49
CA TYR A 44 -6.17 -6.40 2.14
C TYR A 44 -5.21 -7.58 1.91
N GLU A 45 -4.02 -7.59 2.51
CA GLU A 45 -3.13 -8.76 2.48
C GLU A 45 -3.76 -9.98 3.14
N SER A 46 -4.38 -9.79 4.31
CA SER A 46 -5.05 -10.86 5.04
C SER A 46 -6.21 -11.43 4.22
N SER A 47 -7.02 -10.56 3.61
CA SER A 47 -8.09 -10.96 2.70
C SER A 47 -7.56 -11.71 1.46
N GLY A 48 -6.49 -11.22 0.84
CA GLY A 48 -5.89 -11.81 -0.36
C GLY A 48 -5.30 -13.21 -0.13
N ARG A 49 -4.76 -13.48 1.07
CA ARG A 49 -4.28 -14.82 1.45
C ARG A 49 -5.40 -15.84 1.57
N ILE A 50 -6.60 -15.40 1.97
CA ILE A 50 -7.79 -16.25 2.12
C ILE A 50 -8.42 -16.53 0.75
N LEU A 51 -8.50 -15.51 -0.11
CA LEU A 51 -9.15 -15.58 -1.41
C LEU A 51 -8.20 -16.12 -2.48
N SER A 52 -7.96 -17.43 -2.47
CA SER A 52 -7.17 -18.12 -3.50
C SER A 52 -7.91 -18.30 -4.84
N SER A 53 -9.02 -17.59 -5.11
CA SER A 53 -9.77 -17.66 -6.38
C SER A 53 -9.55 -16.41 -7.25
N ASP A 54 -9.34 -16.62 -8.55
CA ASP A 54 -8.79 -15.61 -9.46
C ASP A 54 -9.58 -14.30 -9.55
N LEU A 55 -10.91 -14.35 -9.55
CA LEU A 55 -11.71 -13.13 -9.76
C LEU A 55 -11.74 -12.21 -8.52
N ARG A 56 -11.76 -12.78 -7.32
CA ARG A 56 -11.82 -12.00 -6.07
C ARG A 56 -10.43 -11.52 -5.64
N ARG A 57 -9.38 -12.26 -6.00
CA ARG A 57 -7.98 -11.84 -5.85
C ARG A 57 -7.65 -10.58 -6.65
N ILE A 58 -8.21 -10.44 -7.86
CA ILE A 58 -7.98 -9.25 -8.70
C ILE A 58 -8.48 -7.97 -8.02
N VAL A 59 -9.70 -7.99 -7.46
CA VAL A 59 -10.29 -6.82 -6.78
C VAL A 59 -9.47 -6.42 -5.55
N THR A 60 -9.10 -7.38 -4.71
CA THR A 60 -8.25 -7.12 -3.54
C THR A 60 -6.86 -6.63 -3.95
N SER A 61 -6.32 -7.14 -5.07
CA SER A 61 -5.03 -6.68 -5.62
C SER A 61 -5.12 -5.23 -6.11
N CYS A 62 -6.20 -4.84 -6.79
CA CYS A 62 -6.39 -3.45 -7.25
C CYS A 62 -6.45 -2.46 -6.08
N LEU A 63 -7.23 -2.77 -5.04
CA LEU A 63 -7.29 -1.94 -3.82
C LEU A 63 -5.93 -1.85 -3.14
N PHE A 64 -5.23 -2.98 -3.04
CA PHE A 64 -3.90 -3.05 -2.46
C PHE A 64 -2.87 -2.21 -3.23
N ILE A 65 -2.86 -2.30 -4.57
CA ILE A 65 -1.96 -1.54 -5.44
C ILE A 65 -2.18 -0.03 -5.32
N PHE A 66 -3.45 0.41 -5.27
CA PHE A 66 -3.79 1.83 -5.11
C PHE A 66 -3.27 2.38 -3.77
N ASN A 67 -3.51 1.67 -2.67
CA ASN A 67 -3.08 2.09 -1.34
C ASN A 67 -1.55 2.11 -1.21
N LEU A 68 -0.86 1.09 -1.72
CA LEU A 68 0.60 1.07 -1.75
C LEU A 68 1.18 2.22 -2.57
N SER A 69 0.60 2.53 -3.72
CA SER A 69 1.08 3.62 -4.58
C SER A 69 0.87 4.99 -3.93
N SER A 70 -0.23 5.14 -3.19
CA SER A 70 -0.53 6.34 -2.40
C SER A 70 0.46 6.50 -1.24
N LEU A 71 0.75 5.42 -0.51
CA LEU A 71 1.72 5.40 0.57
C LEU A 71 3.15 5.67 0.05
N ALA A 72 3.52 5.07 -1.08
CA ALA A 72 4.81 5.30 -1.74
C ALA A 72 4.99 6.78 -2.10
N ASN A 73 3.96 7.39 -2.73
CA ASN A 73 3.97 8.81 -3.06
C ASN A 73 4.14 9.68 -1.81
N TRP A 74 3.43 9.35 -0.73
CA TRP A 74 3.53 10.06 0.54
C TRP A 74 4.93 9.96 1.15
N LYS A 75 5.54 8.76 1.18
CA LYS A 75 6.92 8.55 1.66
C LYS A 75 7.94 9.37 0.87
N VAL A 76 7.87 9.34 -0.46
CA VAL A 76 8.80 10.07 -1.32
C VAL A 76 8.62 11.59 -1.17
N LYS A 77 7.38 12.08 -1.30
CA LYS A 77 7.13 13.53 -1.45
C LYS A 77 7.03 14.29 -0.13
N LEU A 78 6.54 13.66 0.93
CA LEU A 78 6.26 14.35 2.20
C LEU A 78 7.28 14.01 3.29
N GLU A 79 7.68 12.75 3.41
CA GLU A 79 8.73 12.37 4.35
C GLU A 79 10.15 12.50 3.78
N GLY A 80 10.31 12.47 2.45
CA GLY A 80 11.61 12.39 1.80
C GLY A 80 12.29 11.02 1.93
N ASP A 81 11.58 9.99 2.42
CA ASP A 81 12.08 8.61 2.50
C ASP A 81 11.89 7.92 1.15
N ILE A 82 12.81 8.24 0.23
CA ILE A 82 12.77 7.71 -1.14
C ILE A 82 13.01 6.20 -1.16
N ILE A 83 13.82 5.67 -0.24
CA ILE A 83 14.16 4.24 -0.19
C ILE A 83 12.90 3.41 0.13
N GLN A 84 12.14 3.80 1.16
CA GLN A 84 10.87 3.14 1.48
C GLN A 84 9.84 3.32 0.37
N GLY A 85 9.75 4.53 -0.22
CA GLY A 85 8.88 4.79 -1.35
C GLY A 85 9.13 3.85 -2.54
N VAL A 86 10.40 3.69 -2.93
CA VAL A 86 10.82 2.74 -3.97
C VAL A 86 10.46 1.31 -3.62
N ALA A 87 10.63 0.90 -2.35
CA ALA A 87 10.24 -0.43 -1.91
C ALA A 87 8.73 -0.69 -2.10
N PHE A 88 7.89 0.30 -1.77
CA PHE A 88 6.44 0.20 -1.99
C PHE A 88 6.07 0.13 -3.48
N TYR A 89 6.69 0.94 -4.34
CA TYR A 89 6.48 0.84 -5.80
C TYR A 89 6.95 -0.49 -6.40
N LYS A 90 8.04 -1.08 -5.89
CA LYS A 90 8.44 -2.43 -6.29
C LYS A 90 7.41 -3.47 -5.87
N LYS A 91 6.82 -3.30 -4.69
CA LYS A 91 5.75 -4.17 -4.20
C LYS A 91 4.53 -4.09 -5.12
N THR A 92 4.12 -2.91 -5.58
CA THR A 92 2.98 -2.80 -6.52
C THR A 92 3.26 -3.48 -7.85
N TRP A 93 4.47 -3.36 -8.39
CA TRP A 93 4.90 -4.07 -9.59
C TRP A 93 4.74 -5.60 -9.41
N TYR A 94 5.19 -6.16 -8.29
CA TYR A 94 5.07 -7.59 -8.02
C TYR A 94 3.61 -8.10 -8.14
N TYR A 95 2.63 -7.31 -7.69
CA TYR A 95 1.22 -7.68 -7.77
C TYR A 95 0.59 -7.42 -9.15
N ASN A 96 0.97 -6.32 -9.81
CA ASN A 96 0.53 -6.03 -11.16
C ASN A 96 1.63 -5.33 -11.95
N TRP A 97 2.29 -6.11 -12.78
CA TRP A 97 3.36 -5.63 -13.65
C TRP A 97 2.89 -4.79 -14.84
N HIS A 98 1.59 -4.61 -15.03
CA HIS A 98 1.04 -3.69 -16.03
C HIS A 98 0.55 -2.37 -15.43
N TYR A 99 0.79 -2.11 -14.13
CA TYR A 99 0.33 -0.89 -13.49
C TYR A 99 1.25 0.31 -13.81
N ALA A 100 0.88 1.05 -14.87
CA ALA A 100 1.69 2.13 -15.44
C ALA A 100 2.02 3.27 -14.45
N ASP A 101 1.08 3.64 -13.57
CA ASP A 101 1.30 4.74 -12.61
C ASP A 101 2.44 4.41 -11.63
N ALA A 102 2.56 3.16 -11.19
CA ALA A 102 3.67 2.76 -10.33
C ALA A 102 5.00 2.80 -11.07
N MET A 103 5.04 2.42 -12.36
CA MET A 103 6.27 2.51 -13.16
C MET A 103 6.72 3.95 -13.36
N TYR A 104 5.77 4.83 -13.71
CA TYR A 104 6.03 6.26 -13.85
C TYR A 104 6.60 6.84 -12.56
N ASN A 105 5.92 6.61 -11.42
CA ASN A 105 6.34 7.16 -10.14
C ASN A 105 7.64 6.52 -9.61
N LEU A 106 7.90 5.24 -9.90
CA LEU A 106 9.17 4.59 -9.60
C LEU A 106 10.33 5.24 -10.38
N GLY A 107 10.11 5.58 -11.66
CA GLY A 107 11.07 6.33 -12.47
C GLY A 107 11.37 7.71 -11.89
N VAL A 108 10.32 8.42 -11.44
CA VAL A 108 10.47 9.71 -10.74
C VAL A 108 11.30 9.55 -9.46
N ALA A 109 10.97 8.56 -8.62
CA ALA A 109 11.67 8.31 -7.36
C ALA A 109 13.16 7.98 -7.57
N TYR A 110 13.51 7.17 -8.58
CA TYR A 110 14.92 6.91 -8.91
C TYR A 110 15.63 8.16 -9.44
N GLY A 111 14.95 8.98 -10.23
CA GLY A 111 15.48 10.27 -10.70
C GLY A 111 15.76 11.24 -9.55
N GLU A 112 14.92 11.25 -8.52
CA GLU A 112 15.14 12.02 -7.29
C GLU A 112 16.32 11.47 -6.48
N MET A 113 16.40 10.15 -6.27
CA MET A 113 17.54 9.51 -5.58
C MET A 113 18.90 9.91 -6.20
N LEU A 114 19.02 9.83 -7.52
CA LEU A 114 20.25 10.20 -8.23
C LEU A 114 20.66 11.66 -8.00
N LYS A 115 19.69 12.58 -7.92
CA LYS A 115 19.96 13.99 -7.62
C LYS A 115 20.48 14.18 -6.19
N PHE A 116 19.89 13.49 -5.21
CA PHE A 116 20.34 13.56 -3.82
C PHE A 116 21.75 12.99 -3.63
N ASP A 117 22.07 11.87 -4.28
CA ASP A 117 23.40 11.26 -4.20
C ASP A 117 24.48 12.19 -4.82
N MET A 118 24.17 12.82 -5.95
CA MET A 118 25.04 13.83 -6.58
C MET A 118 25.27 15.04 -5.68
N VAL A 119 24.23 15.58 -5.04
CA VAL A 119 24.34 16.72 -4.12
C VAL A 119 25.20 16.39 -2.90
N ARG A 120 25.04 15.19 -2.31
CA ARG A 120 25.86 14.75 -1.17
C ARG A 120 27.34 14.66 -1.54
N LEU A 121 27.66 14.08 -2.69
CA LEU A 121 29.04 13.96 -3.19
C LEU A 121 29.70 15.33 -3.37
N LEU A 122 28.98 16.32 -3.90
CA LEU A 122 29.48 17.68 -4.07
C LEU A 122 29.78 18.38 -2.73
N HIS A 123 29.00 18.11 -1.69
CA HIS A 123 29.21 18.70 -0.36
C HIS A 123 30.31 18.03 0.48
N THR A 124 30.68 16.78 0.18
CA THR A 124 31.79 16.08 0.86
C THR A 124 33.17 16.37 0.27
N HIS A 125 33.24 17.08 -0.86
CA HIS A 125 34.48 17.43 -1.57
C HIS A 125 34.88 18.91 -1.43
N VAL A 126 34.38 19.62 -0.41
CA VAL A 126 34.82 20.97 -0.01
C VAL A 126 35.44 20.89 1.37
#